data_AF-A0A6S6PDZ7-F1
#
_entry.id   AF-A0A6S6PDZ7-F1
#
_cell.length_a   1.000
_cell.length_b   1.000
_cell.length_c   1.000
_cell.angle_alpha   90.00
_cell.angle_beta   90.00
_cell.angle_gamma   90.00
#
_symmetry.space_group_name_H-M   'P 1'
#
loop_
_entity.id
_entity.type
_entity.pdbx_description
1 polymer ?
#
loop_
_entity_poly.entity_id
_entity_poly.type
_entity_poly.pdbx_seq_one_letter_code
_entity_poly.pdbx_strand_id
1 'polypeptide(L)'
;MNAQVLSRRTVLARAATTLGAAVSMPALATPLEAGADAELLRRAAQALVAWDAFEACVEKWCDVIDIPDHVYAEQLRLSSIAGDLRSQALAIPAHTLDGFRAKARLVMTTLETRQDGSMAPDREGYPAWSLCQDLLAKGA
;
A
#
# COMPACT_ATOMS: atom_id res chain seq x y z
N MET A 1 -12.83 58.81 -14.82
CA MET A 1 -12.36 57.55 -14.18
C MET A 1 -11.76 56.67 -15.24
N ASN A 2 -10.47 56.38 -15.08
CA ASN A 2 -9.65 55.53 -15.94
C ASN A 2 -9.88 54.05 -15.65
N ALA A 3 -9.87 53.23 -16.70
CA ALA A 3 -9.27 51.88 -16.82
C ALA A 3 -9.95 51.19 -18.02
N GLN A 4 -9.30 50.65 -19.04
CA GLN A 4 -7.92 50.22 -19.17
C GLN A 4 -7.56 50.10 -20.67
N VAL A 5 -6.32 50.49 -20.93
CA VAL A 5 -5.48 50.20 -22.10
C VAL A 5 -5.42 48.68 -22.30
N LEU A 6 -5.52 48.14 -23.52
CA LEU A 6 -4.36 47.77 -24.32
C LEU A 6 -4.73 47.57 -25.80
N SER A 7 -4.11 48.40 -26.64
CA SER A 7 -4.03 48.27 -28.09
C SER A 7 -2.62 47.80 -28.43
N ARG A 8 -2.49 46.76 -29.27
CA ARG A 8 -1.89 46.83 -30.63
C ARG A 8 -1.46 45.45 -31.15
N ARG A 9 -2.03 45.08 -32.31
CA ARG A 9 -1.47 44.29 -33.43
C ARG A 9 -1.31 42.78 -33.17
N THR A 10 -2.17 41.87 -33.64
CA THR A 10 -2.42 41.46 -35.05
C THR A 10 -1.09 41.29 -35.81
N VAL A 11 -0.69 40.08 -36.21
CA VAL A 11 -1.10 39.43 -37.47
C VAL A 11 -1.11 37.90 -37.36
N LEU A 12 -2.21 37.34 -37.88
CA LEU A 12 -2.46 35.94 -38.20
C LEU A 12 -1.51 35.42 -39.29
N ALA A 13 -1.00 34.21 -39.13
CA ALA A 13 -0.72 33.34 -40.28
C ALA A 13 -1.42 31.98 -40.05
N ARG A 14 -2.59 31.88 -40.68
CA ARG A 14 -3.41 30.68 -40.92
C ARG A 14 -2.55 29.57 -41.54
N ALA A 15 -2.54 28.38 -40.93
CA ALA A 15 -3.43 27.25 -41.24
C ALA A 15 -2.95 26.40 -42.42
N ALA A 16 -2.47 25.20 -42.09
CA ALA A 16 -2.65 24.02 -42.92
C ALA A 16 -3.33 22.96 -42.04
N THR A 17 -4.66 22.97 -42.11
CA THR A 17 -5.53 21.95 -41.55
C THR A 17 -5.37 20.66 -42.37
N THR A 18 -4.99 19.55 -41.74
CA THR A 18 -5.48 18.24 -42.15
C THR A 18 -5.88 17.44 -40.90
N LEU A 19 -7.07 16.88 -40.99
CA LEU A 19 -7.83 16.09 -40.03
C LEU A 19 -7.02 14.94 -39.40
N GLY A 20 -7.26 14.70 -38.11
CA GLY A 20 -6.96 13.40 -37.49
C GLY A 20 -6.88 13.50 -35.97
N ALA A 21 -7.86 12.93 -35.28
CA ALA A 21 -7.97 12.97 -33.83
C ALA A 21 -6.80 12.27 -33.11
N ALA A 22 -6.12 12.99 -32.23
CA ALA A 22 -5.61 12.54 -30.92
C ALA A 22 -4.72 13.65 -30.38
N VAL A 23 -5.14 14.31 -29.31
CA VAL A 23 -4.25 15.13 -28.49
C VAL A 23 -3.29 14.15 -27.82
N SER A 24 -2.15 13.86 -28.46
CA SER A 24 -0.99 13.27 -27.78
C SER A 24 -0.48 14.28 -26.77
N MET A 25 -1.07 14.27 -25.58
CA MET A 25 -0.38 14.72 -24.38
C MET A 25 0.91 13.91 -24.27
N PRO A 26 2.10 14.54 -24.20
CA PRO A 26 3.29 13.81 -23.80
C PRO A 26 3.12 13.53 -22.30
N ALA A 27 2.51 12.39 -21.98
CA ALA A 27 2.73 11.77 -20.68
C ALA A 27 4.23 11.48 -20.64
N LEU A 28 5.00 12.34 -19.97
CA LEU A 28 6.36 12.08 -19.57
C LEU A 28 6.31 10.84 -18.66
N ALA A 29 6.34 9.65 -19.29
CA ALA A 29 6.57 8.40 -18.62
C ALA A 29 7.99 8.51 -18.04
N THR A 30 8.07 8.91 -16.78
CA THR A 30 9.30 8.83 -16.02
C THR A 30 9.71 7.36 -16.03
N PRO A 31 10.95 7.02 -16.43
CA PRO A 31 11.39 5.63 -16.43
C PRO A 31 11.23 5.10 -15.01
N LEU A 32 10.37 4.11 -14.82
CA LEU A 32 10.26 3.38 -13.57
C LEU A 32 11.61 2.68 -13.38
N GLU A 33 12.43 3.14 -12.43
CA GLU A 33 13.76 2.57 -12.23
C GLU A 33 13.68 1.07 -11.95
N ALA A 34 14.66 0.32 -12.46
CA ALA A 34 14.85 -1.07 -12.09
C ALA A 34 15.03 -1.13 -10.55
N GLY A 35 14.02 -1.63 -9.84
CA GLY A 35 13.98 -1.63 -8.38
C GLY A 35 13.04 -0.61 -7.74
N ALA A 36 12.06 -0.06 -8.48
CA ALA A 36 11.11 0.94 -7.99
C ALA A 36 10.50 0.67 -6.60
N ASP A 37 10.26 -0.60 -6.27
CA ASP A 37 9.74 -1.02 -4.95
C ASP A 37 10.71 -1.91 -4.16
N ALA A 38 11.99 -2.00 -4.52
CA ALA A 38 12.93 -2.94 -3.89
C ALA A 38 13.02 -2.75 -2.37
N GLU A 39 13.06 -1.51 -1.90
CA GLU A 39 13.09 -1.19 -0.47
C GLU A 39 11.75 -1.51 0.22
N LEU A 40 10.62 -1.22 -0.43
CA LEU A 40 9.29 -1.59 0.07
C LEU A 40 9.19 -3.11 0.24
N LEU A 41 9.57 -3.87 -0.78
CA LEU A 41 9.52 -5.34 -0.77
C LEU A 41 10.42 -5.92 0.33
N ARG A 42 11.64 -5.38 0.48
CA ARG A 42 12.59 -5.79 1.53
C ARG A 42 12.01 -5.54 2.93
N ARG A 43 11.45 -4.36 3.19
CA ARG A 43 10.84 -4.04 4.50
C ARG A 43 9.57 -4.84 4.77
N ALA A 44 8.74 -5.04 3.74
CA ALA A 44 7.55 -5.85 3.86
C ALA A 44 7.89 -7.29 4.25
N ALA A 45 8.93 -7.87 3.64
CA ALA A 45 9.42 -9.20 4.03
C ALA A 45 9.89 -9.24 5.49
N GLN A 46 10.64 -8.23 5.95
CA GLN A 46 11.07 -8.15 7.36
C GLN A 46 9.88 -8.03 8.32
N ALA A 47 8.88 -7.22 7.97
CA ALA A 47 7.69 -7.04 8.79
C ALA A 47 6.86 -8.34 8.87
N LEU A 48 6.70 -9.06 7.75
CA LEU A 48 5.99 -10.35 7.73
C LEU A 48 6.70 -11.40 8.60
N VAL A 49 8.02 -11.52 8.50
CA VAL A 49 8.79 -12.44 9.36
C VAL A 49 8.64 -12.09 10.85
N ALA A 50 8.61 -10.79 11.19
CA ALA A 50 8.39 -10.35 12.57
C ALA A 50 6.96 -10.63 13.05
N TRP A 51 5.96 -10.50 12.18
CA TRP A 51 4.57 -10.87 12.47
C TRP A 51 4.42 -12.37 12.69
N ASP A 52 4.99 -13.21 11.82
CA ASP A 52 4.97 -14.66 11.98
C ASP A 52 5.59 -15.08 13.33
N ALA A 53 6.69 -14.44 13.73
CA ALA A 53 7.32 -14.70 15.03
C ALA A 53 6.44 -14.28 16.22
N PHE A 54 5.73 -13.16 16.10
CA PHE A 54 4.75 -12.73 17.10
C PHE A 54 3.57 -13.70 17.19
N GLU A 55 2.97 -14.07 16.06
CA GLU A 55 1.85 -15.01 16.01
C GLU A 55 2.23 -16.38 16.57
N ALA A 56 3.40 -16.92 16.21
CA ALA A 56 3.91 -18.17 16.76
C ALA A 56 4.12 -18.10 18.28
N CYS A 57 4.51 -16.93 18.80
CA CYS A 57 4.62 -16.70 20.24
C CYS A 57 3.23 -16.71 20.91
N VAL A 58 2.25 -16.02 20.32
CA VAL A 58 0.87 -15.97 20.85
C VAL A 58 0.22 -17.34 20.81
N GLU A 59 0.30 -18.04 19.68
CA GLU A 59 -0.30 -19.36 19.47
C GLU A 59 0.23 -20.39 20.47
N LYS A 60 1.52 -20.36 20.78
CA LYS A 60 2.13 -21.28 21.76
C LYS A 60 1.52 -21.16 23.17
N TRP A 61 0.98 -20.00 23.52
CA TRP A 61 0.52 -19.69 24.87
C TRP A 61 -0.96 -19.29 24.93
N CYS A 62 -1.72 -19.46 23.84
CA CYS A 62 -3.10 -18.98 23.74
C CYS A 62 -4.06 -19.71 24.70
N ASP A 63 -3.79 -20.98 25.01
CA ASP A 63 -4.61 -21.81 25.90
C ASP A 63 -4.13 -21.79 27.37
N VAL A 64 -3.10 -21.00 27.70
CA VAL A 64 -2.53 -20.93 29.05
C VAL A 64 -3.20 -19.81 29.83
N ILE A 65 -3.84 -20.17 30.96
CA ILE A 65 -4.57 -19.21 31.82
C ILE A 65 -3.60 -18.21 32.48
N ASP A 66 -2.48 -18.70 33.04
CA ASP A 66 -1.46 -17.89 33.70
C ASP A 66 -0.20 -17.82 32.83
N ILE A 67 -0.13 -16.82 31.96
CA ILE A 67 1.03 -16.58 31.08
C ILE A 67 2.20 -16.05 31.93
N PRO A 68 3.40 -16.68 31.88
CA PRO A 68 4.56 -16.18 32.61
C PRO A 68 4.97 -14.76 32.17
N ASP A 69 5.42 -13.91 33.11
CA ASP A 69 5.80 -12.51 32.85
C ASP A 69 6.81 -12.35 31.69
N HIS A 70 7.78 -13.26 31.59
CA HIS A 70 8.79 -13.21 30.52
C HIS A 70 8.19 -13.50 29.14
N VAL A 71 7.13 -14.30 29.06
CA VAL A 71 6.40 -14.57 27.82
C VAL A 71 5.58 -13.34 27.43
N TYR A 72 4.90 -12.72 28.39
CA TYR A 72 4.16 -11.48 28.15
C TYR A 72 5.09 -10.36 27.66
N ALA A 73 6.25 -10.19 28.30
CA ALA A 73 7.28 -9.24 27.87
C ALA A 73 7.78 -9.53 26.45
N GLU A 74 7.96 -10.81 26.10
CA GLU A 74 8.38 -11.22 24.77
C GLU A 74 7.30 -10.96 23.71
N GLN A 75 6.03 -11.23 24.01
CA GLN A 75 4.91 -10.91 23.13
C GLN A 75 4.85 -9.40 22.84
N LEU A 76 4.98 -8.56 23.87
CA LEU A 76 5.03 -7.10 23.71
C LEU A 76 6.22 -6.67 22.85
N ARG A 77 7.40 -7.24 23.09
CA ARG A 77 8.61 -6.93 22.31
C ARG A 77 8.44 -7.29 20.83
N LEU A 78 7.94 -8.49 20.55
CA LEU A 78 7.70 -8.95 19.17
C LEU A 78 6.61 -8.12 18.48
N SER A 79 5.50 -7.84 19.18
CA SER A 79 4.42 -6.99 18.68
C SER A 79 4.93 -5.59 18.32
N SER A 80 5.76 -4.98 19.18
CA SER A 80 6.37 -3.67 18.91
C SER A 80 7.25 -3.71 17.66
N ILE A 81 8.14 -4.71 17.54
CA ILE A 81 9.03 -4.84 16.38
C ILE A 81 8.23 -5.04 15.08
N ALA A 82 7.23 -5.92 15.11
CA ALA A 82 6.37 -6.18 13.96
C ALA A 82 5.56 -4.93 13.56
N GLY A 83 5.03 -4.20 14.56
CA GLY A 83 4.31 -2.94 14.37
C GLY A 83 5.18 -1.84 13.76
N ASP A 84 6.41 -1.67 14.25
CA ASP A 84 7.36 -0.68 13.76
C ASP A 84 7.78 -0.98 12.31
N LEU A 85 8.18 -2.22 12.03
CA LEU A 85 8.58 -2.64 10.68
C LEU A 85 7.42 -2.50 9.69
N ARG A 86 6.20 -2.88 10.10
CA ARG A 86 5.00 -2.74 9.27
C ARG A 86 4.73 -1.27 8.96
N SER A 87 4.77 -0.41 9.97
CA SER A 87 4.53 1.03 9.80
C SER A 87 5.55 1.67 8.86
N GLN A 88 6.83 1.31 9.02
CA GLN A 88 7.91 1.76 8.12
C GLN A 88 7.71 1.27 6.68
N ALA A 89 7.29 0.02 6.48
CA ALA A 89 7.01 -0.52 5.15
C ALA A 89 5.80 0.18 4.50
N LEU A 90 4.69 0.36 5.24
CA LEU A 90 3.48 1.00 4.73
C LEU A 90 3.69 2.48 4.36
N ALA A 91 4.63 3.16 5.02
CA ALA A 91 5.00 4.54 4.73
C ALA A 91 5.70 4.72 3.37
N ILE A 92 6.32 3.68 2.80
CA ILE A 92 6.98 3.75 1.49
C ILE A 92 5.92 3.66 0.39
N PRO A 93 5.81 4.62 -0.55
CA PRO A 93 4.88 4.51 -1.68
C PRO A 93 5.11 3.26 -2.51
N ALA A 94 4.04 2.64 -3.01
CA ALA A 94 4.14 1.52 -3.94
C ALA A 94 3.99 2.05 -5.37
N HIS A 95 4.86 1.62 -6.26
CA HIS A 95 4.88 2.02 -7.67
C HIS A 95 4.60 0.86 -8.64
N THR A 96 4.64 -0.37 -8.14
CA THR A 96 4.40 -1.61 -8.90
C THR A 96 3.26 -2.41 -8.28
N LEU A 97 2.67 -3.32 -9.06
CA LEU A 97 1.68 -4.26 -8.55
C LEU A 97 2.22 -5.12 -7.41
N ASP A 98 3.49 -5.52 -7.46
CA ASP A 98 4.12 -6.31 -6.40
C ASP A 98 4.28 -5.49 -5.11
N GLY A 99 4.56 -4.19 -5.21
CA GLY A 99 4.53 -3.27 -4.07
C GLY A 99 3.14 -3.16 -3.45
N PHE A 100 2.09 -3.00 -4.27
CA PHE A 100 0.71 -2.99 -3.78
C PHE A 100 0.31 -4.31 -3.11
N ARG A 101 0.70 -5.46 -3.68
CA ARG A 101 0.48 -6.78 -3.07
C ARG A 101 1.23 -6.93 -1.75
N ALA A 102 2.48 -6.45 -1.67
CA ALA A 102 3.23 -6.48 -0.42
C ALA A 102 2.53 -5.65 0.67
N LYS A 103 2.02 -4.47 0.34
CA LYS A 103 1.20 -3.68 1.27
C LYS A 103 -0.09 -4.39 1.66
N ALA A 104 -0.78 -5.01 0.70
CA ALA A 104 -1.99 -5.78 0.98
C ALA A 104 -1.70 -6.90 2.02
N ARG A 105 -0.61 -7.66 1.85
CA ARG A 105 -0.19 -8.68 2.84
C ARG A 105 0.03 -8.07 4.23
N LEU A 106 0.71 -6.92 4.30
CA LEU A 106 0.94 -6.22 5.57
C LEU A 106 -0.32 -5.67 6.23
N VAL A 107 -1.33 -5.28 5.46
CA VAL A 107 -2.62 -4.85 6.01
C VAL A 107 -3.36 -6.06 6.58
N MET A 108 -3.35 -7.18 5.86
CA MET A 108 -4.02 -8.42 6.26
C MET A 108 -3.55 -8.96 7.62
N THR A 109 -2.30 -8.71 8.05
CA THR A 109 -1.79 -9.13 9.37
C THR A 109 -2.46 -8.43 10.56
N THR A 110 -3.24 -7.37 10.32
CA THR A 110 -3.90 -6.59 11.40
C THR A 110 -5.43 -6.67 11.34
N LEU A 111 -5.97 -7.40 10.38
CA LEU A 111 -7.41 -7.54 10.21
C LEU A 111 -7.91 -8.77 10.97
N GLU A 112 -8.91 -8.56 11.83
CA GLU A 112 -9.57 -9.65 12.54
C GLU A 112 -10.45 -10.48 11.59
N THR A 113 -9.87 -11.56 11.08
CA THR A 113 -10.57 -12.53 10.24
C THR A 113 -11.07 -13.73 11.03
N ARG A 114 -12.02 -14.47 10.48
CA ARG A 114 -12.39 -15.79 10.99
C ARG A 114 -11.25 -16.79 10.72
N GLN A 115 -11.32 -17.97 11.32
CA GLN A 115 -10.34 -19.05 11.09
C GLN A 115 -10.24 -19.48 9.61
N ASP A 116 -11.31 -19.33 8.83
CA ASP A 116 -11.32 -19.60 7.39
C ASP A 116 -10.78 -18.42 6.54
N GLY A 117 -10.27 -17.36 7.18
CA GLY A 117 -9.77 -16.15 6.54
C GLY A 117 -10.88 -15.21 6.03
N SER A 118 -12.15 -15.53 6.25
CA SER A 118 -13.28 -14.70 5.83
C SER A 118 -13.53 -13.52 6.77
N MET A 119 -14.13 -12.45 6.23
CA MET A 119 -14.66 -11.33 6.98
C MET A 119 -16.09 -11.03 6.51
N ALA A 120 -17.01 -10.79 7.44
CA ALA A 120 -18.39 -10.48 7.11
C ALA A 120 -18.55 -9.02 6.62
N PRO A 121 -19.45 -8.74 5.64
CA PRO A 121 -19.61 -7.40 5.06
C PRO A 121 -19.96 -6.26 6.03
N ASP A 122 -20.52 -6.59 7.18
CA ASP A 122 -20.94 -5.66 8.24
C ASP A 122 -19.82 -5.30 9.22
N ARG A 123 -18.65 -5.94 9.14
CA ARG A 123 -17.49 -5.66 10.00
C ARG A 123 -16.74 -4.42 9.49
N GLU A 124 -16.26 -3.59 10.42
CA GLU A 124 -15.55 -2.33 10.11
C GLU A 124 -14.38 -2.52 9.14
N GLY A 125 -13.61 -3.61 9.28
CA GLY A 125 -12.46 -3.91 8.42
C GLY A 125 -12.80 -4.43 7.03
N TYR A 126 -14.08 -4.69 6.71
CA TYR A 126 -14.46 -5.42 5.50
C TYR A 126 -14.02 -4.75 4.20
N PRO A 127 -14.17 -3.42 4.02
CA PRO A 127 -13.71 -2.76 2.80
C PRO A 127 -12.19 -2.93 2.56
N ALA A 128 -11.40 -2.84 3.63
CA ALA A 128 -9.95 -3.03 3.56
C ALA A 128 -9.59 -4.49 3.27
N TRP A 129 -10.25 -5.44 3.94
CA TRP A 129 -10.10 -6.87 3.68
C TRP A 129 -10.42 -7.22 2.23
N SER A 130 -11.59 -6.79 1.72
CA SER A 130 -12.05 -7.08 0.37
C SER A 130 -11.09 -6.55 -0.69
N LEU A 131 -10.60 -5.31 -0.52
CA LEU A 131 -9.62 -4.71 -1.43
C LEU A 131 -8.29 -5.47 -1.42
N CYS A 132 -7.82 -5.86 -0.22
CA CYS A 132 -6.59 -6.65 -0.11
C CYS A 132 -6.74 -8.01 -0.79
N GLN A 133 -7.88 -8.68 -0.62
CA GLN A 133 -8.15 -9.96 -1.28
C GLN A 133 -8.17 -9.83 -2.80
N ASP A 134 -8.79 -8.78 -3.36
CA ASP A 134 -8.78 -8.53 -4.80
C ASP A 134 -7.36 -8.31 -5.35
N LEU A 135 -6.50 -7.63 -4.60
CA LEU A 135 -5.09 -7.40 -4.96
C LEU A 135 -4.25 -8.69 -4.89
N LEU A 136 -4.56 -9.57 -3.93
CA LEU A 136 -3.82 -10.81 -3.72
C LEU A 136 -4.26 -11.94 -4.65
N ALA A 137 -5.56 -12.03 -4.96
CA ALA A 137 -6.13 -13.07 -5.84
C ALA A 137 -5.78 -12.87 -7.32
N LYS A 138 -5.62 -11.62 -7.77
CA LYS A 138 -5.18 -11.30 -9.12
C LYS A 138 -3.69 -11.56 -9.25
N GLY A 139 -3.26 -12.80 -9.43
CA GLY A 139 -1.85 -13.16 -9.61
C GLY A 139 -1.44 -14.61 -9.28
N ALA A 140 -2.38 -15.44 -8.84
CA ALA A 140 -2.21 -16.90 -8.77
C ALA A 140 -2.53 -17.56 -10.12
#